data_AF-A0A8D5U3T3-F1
#
_entry.id   AF-A0A8D5U3T3-F1
#
_cell.length_a   1.000
_cell.length_b   1.000
_cell.length_c   1.000
_cell.angle_alpha   90.00
_cell.angle_beta   90.00
_cell.angle_gamma   90.00
#
_symmetry.space_group_name_H-M   'P 1'
#
loop_
_entity.id
_entity.type
_entity.pdbx_description
1 polymer ?
#
loop_
_entity_poly.entity_id
_entity_poly.type
_entity_poly.pdbx_seq_one_letter_code
_entity_poly.pdbx_strand_id
1 'polypeptide(L)'
;MDNIDILNKYVGDIIENILTNDYRNLDVDTYYIDLLMYIYNKLVKNWFNGNEPDTEEFAMRLRKLRSRNKTMLTILTKYLISKYLKKYYAYSR
;
A
#
# COMPACT_ATOMS: atom_id res chain seq x y z
N MET A 1 11.92 -4.62 -12.63
CA MET A 1 11.08 -4.64 -11.43
C MET A 1 11.24 -3.29 -10.76
N ASP A 2 10.20 -2.49 -10.77
CA ASP A 2 10.22 -1.14 -10.19
C ASP A 2 9.74 -1.13 -8.72
N ASN A 3 9.69 0.05 -8.10
CA ASN A 3 9.26 0.19 -6.72
C ASN A 3 7.79 -0.21 -6.48
N ILE A 4 6.92 -0.09 -7.49
CA ILE A 4 5.51 -0.47 -7.40
C ILE A 4 5.37 -1.99 -7.45
N ASP A 5 6.11 -2.66 -8.34
CA ASP A 5 6.20 -4.12 -8.37
C ASP A 5 6.69 -4.68 -7.03
N ILE A 6 7.68 -4.03 -6.43
CA ILE A 6 8.24 -4.41 -5.13
C ILE A 6 7.18 -4.26 -4.05
N LEU A 7 6.47 -3.12 -4.02
CA LEU A 7 5.37 -2.92 -3.09
C LEU A 7 4.31 -4.02 -3.24
N ASN A 8 3.89 -4.31 -4.47
CA ASN A 8 2.89 -5.33 -4.75
C ASN A 8 3.35 -6.72 -4.27
N LYS A 9 4.61 -7.09 -4.51
CA LYS A 9 5.19 -8.35 -4.01
C LYS A 9 5.15 -8.48 -2.48
N TYR A 10 5.32 -7.38 -1.75
CA TYR A 10 5.41 -7.41 -0.29
C TYR A 10 4.08 -7.18 0.44
N VAL A 11 3.14 -6.47 -0.19
CA VAL A 11 1.93 -5.96 0.45
C VAL A 11 0.66 -6.35 -0.31
N GLY A 12 0.76 -6.86 -1.55
CA GLY A 12 -0.38 -7.20 -2.39
C GLY A 12 -1.31 -8.23 -1.74
N ASP A 13 -0.77 -9.30 -1.15
CA ASP A 13 -1.55 -10.30 -0.40
C ASP A 13 -2.33 -9.69 0.76
N ILE A 14 -1.74 -8.69 1.43
CA ILE A 14 -2.38 -7.96 2.52
C ILE A 14 -3.50 -7.07 1.97
N ILE A 15 -3.26 -6.37 0.85
CA ILE A 15 -4.25 -5.50 0.20
C ILE A 15 -5.44 -6.34 -0.26
N GLU A 16 -5.22 -7.41 -1.01
CA GLU A 16 -6.27 -8.31 -1.50
C GLU A 16 -7.11 -8.87 -0.35
N ASN A 17 -6.46 -9.31 0.73
CA ASN A 17 -7.16 -9.83 1.90
C ASN A 17 -8.01 -8.75 2.60
N ILE A 18 -7.53 -7.51 2.70
CA ILE A 18 -8.30 -6.40 3.29
C ILE A 18 -9.49 -6.06 2.38
N LEU A 19 -9.26 -5.93 1.07
CA LEU A 19 -10.31 -5.52 0.14
C LEU A 19 -11.42 -6.57 0.02
N THR A 20 -11.05 -7.85 -0.03
CA THR A 20 -12.01 -8.97 -0.09
C THR A 20 -12.85 -9.09 1.18
N ASN A 21 -12.28 -8.80 2.36
CA ASN A 21 -13.00 -8.96 3.63
C ASN A 21 -13.77 -7.71 4.04
N ASP A 22 -13.18 -6.53 3.89
CA ASP A 22 -13.71 -5.29 4.43
C ASP A 22 -14.45 -4.45 3.36
N TYR A 23 -14.23 -4.71 2.07
CA TYR A 23 -14.64 -3.83 0.96
C TYR A 23 -15.22 -4.57 -0.26
N ARG A 24 -16.08 -5.57 -0.03
CA ARG A 24 -16.62 -6.49 -1.06
C ARG A 24 -17.34 -5.86 -2.26
N ASN A 25 -17.80 -4.61 -2.14
CA ASN A 25 -18.55 -3.93 -3.20
C ASN A 25 -17.69 -2.94 -4.00
N LEU A 26 -16.39 -2.85 -3.73
CA LEU A 26 -15.47 -2.03 -4.51
C LEU A 26 -15.03 -2.80 -5.76
N ASP A 27 -15.10 -2.13 -6.90
CA ASP A 27 -14.43 -2.59 -8.12
C ASP A 27 -12.92 -2.35 -7.98
N VAL A 28 -12.26 -3.26 -7.26
CA VAL A 28 -10.87 -3.13 -6.83
C VAL A 28 -9.91 -3.11 -8.01
N ASP A 29 -10.18 -3.91 -9.04
CA ASP A 29 -9.29 -4.10 -10.17
C ASP A 29 -9.03 -2.78 -10.91
N THR A 30 -10.08 -1.97 -11.07
CA THR A 30 -10.01 -0.64 -11.68
C THR A 30 -9.11 0.33 -10.90
N TYR A 31 -9.03 0.20 -9.57
CA TYR A 31 -8.31 1.15 -8.70
C TYR A 31 -7.05 0.58 -8.06
N TYR A 32 -6.67 -0.65 -8.37
CA TYR A 32 -5.61 -1.35 -7.65
C TYR A 32 -4.25 -0.68 -7.85
N ILE A 33 -3.93 -0.27 -9.08
CA ILE A 33 -2.69 0.44 -9.41
C ILE A 33 -2.65 1.81 -8.72
N ASP A 34 -3.73 2.57 -8.77
CA ASP A 34 -3.83 3.87 -8.08
C ASP A 34 -3.66 3.73 -6.56
N LEU A 35 -4.23 2.68 -5.98
CA LEU A 35 -4.07 2.35 -4.56
C LEU A 35 -2.61 2.02 -4.22
N LEU A 36 -1.95 1.20 -5.04
CA LEU A 36 -0.52 0.89 -4.88
C LEU A 36 0.33 2.15 -4.97
N MET A 37 0.09 3.01 -5.97
CA MET A 37 0.78 4.29 -6.10
C MET A 37 0.53 5.20 -4.89
N TYR A 38 -0.70 5.25 -4.38
CA TYR A 38 -1.01 6.01 -3.18
C TYR A 38 -0.26 5.49 -1.96
N ILE A 39 -0.26 4.17 -1.73
CA ILE A 39 0.47 3.55 -0.62
C ILE A 39 1.96 3.83 -0.76
N TYR A 40 2.54 3.61 -1.94
CA TYR A 40 3.93 3.90 -2.26
C TYR A 40 4.31 5.33 -1.90
N ASN A 41 3.57 6.32 -2.41
CA ASN A 41 3.82 7.74 -2.13
C ASN A 41 3.76 8.07 -0.63
N LYS A 42 2.90 7.40 0.14
CA LYS A 42 2.85 7.57 1.59
C LYS A 42 4.04 6.92 2.28
N LEU A 43 4.50 5.76 1.84
CA LEU A 43 5.70 5.13 2.39
C LEU A 43 6.95 5.95 2.08
N VAL A 44 7.12 6.40 0.83
CA VAL A 44 8.21 7.29 0.41
C VAL A 44 8.27 8.54 1.26
N LYS A 45 7.13 9.22 1.43
CA LYS A 45 7.05 10.42 2.26
C LYS A 45 7.48 10.19 3.71
N ASN A 46 7.05 9.09 4.32
CA ASN A 46 7.26 8.86 5.76
C ASN A 46 8.58 8.16 6.09
N TRP A 47 9.08 7.27 5.22
CA TRP A 47 10.28 6.48 5.51
C TRP A 47 11.54 7.08 4.89
N PHE A 48 11.39 7.82 3.80
CA PHE A 48 12.50 8.36 3.01
C PHE A 48 12.43 9.89 2.89
N ASN A 49 11.62 10.54 3.74
CA ASN A 49 11.43 11.99 3.77
C ASN A 49 10.99 12.59 2.42
N GLY A 50 10.31 11.81 1.58
CA GLY A 50 9.86 12.24 0.26
C GLY A 50 10.90 12.05 -0.85
N ASN A 51 12.11 11.60 -0.54
CA ASN A 51 13.10 11.25 -1.55
C ASN A 51 12.80 9.87 -2.11
N GLU A 52 12.80 9.74 -3.43
CA GLU A 52 12.59 8.46 -4.10
C GLU A 52 13.72 7.49 -3.74
N PRO A 53 13.41 6.35 -3.10
CA PRO A 53 14.41 5.36 -2.76
C PRO A 53 14.80 4.54 -3.98
N ASP A 54 16.04 4.05 -3.98
CA ASP A 54 16.40 2.97 -4.88
C ASP A 54 15.58 1.70 -4.56
N THR A 55 15.49 0.83 -5.56
CA THR A 55 14.67 -0.39 -5.49
C THR A 55 15.16 -1.36 -4.41
N GLU A 56 16.46 -1.41 -4.13
CA GLU A 56 17.05 -2.31 -3.15
C GLU A 56 16.78 -1.84 -1.70
N GLU A 57 16.94 -0.55 -1.43
CA GLU A 57 16.64 0.08 -0.15
C GLU A 57 15.15 -0.08 0.17
N PHE A 58 14.28 0.18 -0.81
CA PHE A 58 12.84 0.05 -0.66
C PHE A 58 12.45 -1.40 -0.34
N ALA A 59 12.95 -2.36 -1.13
CA ALA A 59 12.74 -3.79 -0.89
C ALA A 59 13.27 -4.23 0.49
N MET A 60 14.46 -3.77 0.88
CA MET A 60 15.06 -4.11 2.17
C MET A 60 14.19 -3.63 3.33
N ARG A 61 13.67 -2.39 3.29
CA ARG A 61 12.78 -1.87 4.35
C ARG A 61 11.48 -2.64 4.43
N LEU A 62 10.82 -2.90 3.30
CA LEU A 62 9.59 -3.69 3.24
C LEU A 62 9.81 -5.10 3.77
N ARG A 63 10.89 -5.76 3.34
CA ARG A 63 11.26 -7.10 3.82
C ARG A 63 11.47 -7.11 5.34
N LYS A 64 12.21 -6.14 5.89
CA LYS A 64 12.45 -6.02 7.33
C LYS A 64 11.16 -5.79 8.10
N LEU A 65 10.26 -4.93 7.61
CA LEU A 65 8.99 -4.67 8.27
C LEU A 65 8.07 -5.90 8.23
N ARG A 66 7.94 -6.53 7.05
CA ARG A 66 7.11 -7.72 6.87
C ARG A 66 7.59 -8.88 7.73
N SER A 67 8.90 -9.08 7.87
CA SER A 67 9.46 -10.17 8.69
C SER A 67 9.35 -9.92 10.18
N ARG A 68 9.58 -8.69 10.64
CA ARG A 68 9.61 -8.36 12.07
C ARG A 68 8.23 -8.06 12.65
N ASN A 69 7.32 -7.49 11.86
CA ASN A 69 6.05 -7.00 12.36
C ASN A 69 4.95 -7.02 11.29
N LYS A 70 4.58 -8.23 10.84
CA LYS A 70 3.49 -8.43 9.86
C LYS A 70 2.19 -7.77 10.32
N THR A 71 1.85 -7.86 11.60
CA THR A 71 0.64 -7.24 12.15
C THR A 71 0.65 -5.72 11.97
N MET A 72 1.76 -5.05 12.27
CA MET A 72 1.89 -3.61 12.07
C MET A 72 1.81 -3.23 10.59
N LEU A 73 2.43 -4.02 9.70
CA LEU A 73 2.30 -3.81 8.26
C LEU A 73 0.83 -3.91 7.82
N THR A 74 0.09 -4.93 8.29
CA THR A 74 -1.34 -5.07 8.00
C THR A 74 -2.15 -3.87 8.51
N ILE A 75 -1.91 -3.41 9.74
CA ILE A 75 -2.59 -2.24 10.31
C ILE A 75 -2.30 -0.98 9.48
N LEU A 76 -1.03 -0.77 9.12
CA LEU A 76 -0.62 0.37 8.28
C LEU A 76 -1.32 0.32 6.91
N THR A 77 -1.30 -0.83 6.25
CA THR A 77 -1.96 -1.02 4.96
C THR A 77 -3.47 -0.77 5.06
N LYS A 78 -4.14 -1.31 6.08
CA LYS A 78 -5.57 -1.08 6.33
C LYS A 78 -5.88 0.40 6.53
N TYR A 79 -5.06 1.11 7.32
CA TYR A 79 -5.20 2.55 7.51
C TYR A 79 -5.04 3.33 6.20
N LEU A 80 -4.05 2.98 5.38
CA LEU A 80 -3.80 3.65 4.10
C LEU A 80 -4.92 3.40 3.09
N ILE A 81 -5.44 2.18 2.99
CA ILE A 81 -6.59 1.83 2.16
C ILE A 81 -7.82 2.64 2.58
N SER A 82 -8.16 2.65 3.88
CA SER A 82 -9.29 3.42 4.41
C SER A 82 -9.18 4.90 4.06
N LYS A 83 -7.98 5.49 4.17
CA LYS A 83 -7.72 6.89 3.83
C LYS A 83 -7.82 7.16 2.33
N TYR A 84 -7.34 6.24 1.50
CA TYR A 84 -7.47 6.31 0.04
C TYR A 84 -8.94 6.32 -0.37
N LEU A 85 -9.71 5.32 0.09
CA LEU A 85 -11.12 5.19 -0.22
C LEU A 85 -11.92 6.40 0.26
N LYS A 86 -11.67 6.90 1.47
CA LYS A 86 -12.32 8.12 1.96
C LYS A 86 -12.05 9.32 1.05
N LYS A 87 -10.83 9.45 0.52
CA LYS A 87 -10.51 10.51 -0.45
C LYS A 87 -11.31 10.29 -1.73
N TYR A 88 -11.26 9.12 -2.34
CA TYR A 88 -11.92 8.84 -3.62
C TYR A 88 -13.45 8.96 -3.55
N TYR A 89 -14.08 8.44 -2.50
CA TYR A 89 -15.54 8.55 -2.32
C TYR A 89 -16.01 9.95 -1.95
N ALA A 90 -15.14 10.78 -1.35
CA ALA A 90 -15.46 12.18 -1.11
C ALA A 90 -15.43 13.04 -2.38
N TYR A 91 -14.71 12.61 -3.43
CA TYR A 91 -14.64 13.31 -4.73
C TYR A 91 -15.66 12.78 -5.76
N SER A 92 -16.38 11.70 -5.46
CA SER A 92 -17.41 11.11 -6.33
C SER A 92 -18.84 11.44 -5.87
N ARG A 93 -18.98 12.40 -4.95
CA ARG A 93 -20.24 13.10 -4.60
C ARG A 93 -20.14 14.55 -5.03
#